data_AF-A0A1Y3NEK7-F1
#
_entry.id   AF-A0A1Y3NEK7-F1
#
_cell.length_a   1.000
_cell.length_b   1.000
_cell.length_c   1.000
_cell.angle_alpha   90.00
_cell.angle_beta   90.00
_cell.angle_gamma   90.00
#
_symmetry.space_group_name_H-M   'P 1'
#
loop_
_entity.id
_entity.type
_entity.pdbx_description
1 polymer ?
#
loop_
_entity_poly.entity_id
_entity_poly.type
_entity_poly.pdbx_seq_one_letter_code
_entity_poly.pdbx_strand_id
1 'polypeptide(L)'
;MDEVQENFEKAAEELKDSKIIFAQVDCTLEHELCINNGVNKYPKFELHREGDVLEFRYKEDTVENFKTFVNSFISPSLTEVNEETLETVKKENDNVILAFIKSKDTDEYQALFRVASKLRDEYKFVFSTDEKLAKKNDVKINNTIFIKKFNTEKNDVMVDPITEKDLTTFINTARLPLMDKLSSANYQKYLDLEIPLFYFFTDKQEDIDTIGKNIEDIARKYRLKMNFICVDTEKYGDSVDNFGIEKKWPAILIQDPKSKLKYSYDSKDGFDKEFIQKYINDYFDGKVKSFYHSEKLEPRAPNDYLVRMNAYTFEEVALDITRDVFVLFYAEYCKPCREVSIL
;
A
#
# COMPACT_ATOMS: atom_id res chain seq x y z
N MET A 1 0.95 -12.01 43.88
CA MET A 1 1.87 -10.95 43.40
C MET A 1 3.26 -11.55 43.26
N ASP A 2 3.68 -12.34 44.24
CA ASP A 2 4.95 -13.06 44.30
C ASP A 2 5.23 -13.98 43.10
N GLU A 3 4.24 -14.76 42.63
CA GLU A 3 4.45 -15.70 41.51
C GLU A 3 4.80 -15.01 40.17
N VAL A 4 4.17 -13.87 39.88
CA VAL A 4 4.42 -13.12 38.65
C VAL A 4 5.84 -12.54 38.65
N GLN A 5 6.24 -11.97 39.79
CA GLN A 5 7.58 -11.44 39.97
C GLN A 5 8.64 -12.55 39.91
N GLU A 6 8.40 -13.68 40.57
CA GLU A 6 9.28 -14.86 40.52
C GLU A 6 9.44 -15.38 39.09
N ASN A 7 8.35 -15.48 38.32
CA ASN A 7 8.40 -15.87 36.91
C ASN A 7 9.19 -14.87 36.06
N PHE A 8 9.07 -13.57 36.32
CA PHE A 8 9.80 -12.53 35.60
C PHE A 8 11.30 -12.56 35.92
N GLU A 9 11.67 -12.70 37.19
CA GLU A 9 13.06 -12.84 37.65
C GLU A 9 13.71 -14.11 37.09
N LYS A 10 12.98 -15.23 37.07
CA LYS A 10 13.46 -16.48 36.48
C LYS A 10 13.66 -16.37 34.97
N ALA A 11 12.76 -15.70 34.25
CA ALA A 11 12.96 -15.41 32.83
C ALA A 11 14.21 -14.54 32.60
N ALA A 12 14.46 -13.56 33.48
CA ALA A 12 15.67 -12.72 33.43
C ALA A 12 16.95 -13.56 33.65
N GLU A 13 16.94 -14.49 34.60
CA GLU A 13 18.06 -15.41 34.85
C GLU A 13 18.33 -16.31 33.63
N GLU A 14 17.30 -16.90 33.04
CA GLU A 14 17.43 -17.78 31.87
C GLU A 14 17.88 -17.04 30.60
N LEU A 15 17.71 -15.71 30.55
CA LEU A 15 18.07 -14.86 29.41
C LEU A 15 19.26 -13.93 29.67
N LYS A 16 20.01 -14.15 30.76
CA LYS A 16 21.15 -13.31 31.17
C LYS A 16 22.27 -13.17 30.12
N ASP A 17 22.42 -14.17 29.25
CA ASP A 17 23.44 -14.18 28.20
C ASP A 17 22.97 -13.51 26.89
N SER A 18 21.72 -13.05 26.85
CA SER A 18 21.19 -12.25 25.75
C SER A 18 21.56 -10.77 25.91
N LYS A 19 21.42 -9.97 24.84
CA LYS A 19 21.68 -8.52 24.89
C LYS A 19 20.55 -7.69 25.54
N ILE A 20 19.62 -8.34 26.24
CA ILE A 20 18.47 -7.66 26.85
C ILE A 20 18.74 -7.34 28.32
N ILE A 21 18.16 -6.24 28.79
CA ILE A 21 18.16 -5.86 30.20
C ILE A 21 16.73 -6.03 30.71
N PHE A 22 16.56 -6.81 31.77
CA PHE A 22 15.32 -6.87 32.53
C PHE A 22 15.37 -5.80 33.63
N ALA A 23 14.29 -5.05 33.78
CA ALA A 23 14.17 -3.98 34.76
C ALA A 23 12.76 -3.97 35.38
N GLN A 24 12.66 -3.45 36.60
CA GLN A 24 11.39 -3.30 37.31
C GLN A 24 11.28 -1.89 37.90
N VAL A 25 10.06 -1.38 38.02
CA VAL A 25 9.74 -0.08 38.62
C VAL A 25 8.67 -0.30 39.68
N ASP A 26 8.94 0.15 40.90
CA ASP A 26 7.94 0.17 41.97
C ASP A 26 7.06 1.42 41.82
N CYS A 27 5.90 1.26 41.19
CA CYS A 27 4.95 2.34 40.98
C CYS A 27 4.26 2.83 42.26
N THR A 28 4.51 2.21 43.43
CA THR A 28 4.10 2.76 44.73
C THR A 28 5.06 3.82 45.25
N LEU A 29 6.29 3.85 44.73
CA LEU A 29 7.31 4.85 45.04
C LEU A 29 7.47 5.84 43.88
N GLU A 30 7.38 5.36 42.63
CA GLU A 30 7.63 6.12 41.40
C GLU A 30 6.32 6.49 40.69
N HIS A 31 5.37 7.10 41.43
CA HIS A 31 4.01 7.36 40.93
C HIS A 31 3.97 8.19 39.62
N GLU A 32 4.71 9.30 39.55
CA GLU A 32 4.70 10.18 38.36
C GLU A 32 5.27 9.48 37.13
N LEU A 33 6.32 8.68 37.30
CA LEU A 33 6.93 7.90 36.22
C LEU A 33 5.92 6.93 35.60
N CYS A 34 5.17 6.20 36.43
CA CYS A 34 4.20 5.22 35.96
C CYS A 34 2.98 5.87 35.29
N ILE A 35 2.49 7.00 35.81
CA ILE A 35 1.42 7.79 35.18
C ILE A 35 1.85 8.31 33.82
N ASN A 36 3.06 8.89 33.72
CA ASN A 36 3.58 9.46 32.47
C ASN A 36 3.82 8.41 31.38
N ASN A 37 4.05 7.15 31.76
CA ASN A 37 4.17 6.01 30.84
C ASN A 37 2.85 5.24 30.65
N GLY A 38 1.71 5.83 31.05
CA GLY A 38 0.38 5.26 30.79
C GLY A 38 0.13 3.92 31.51
N VAL A 39 0.74 3.71 32.69
CA VAL A 39 0.46 2.54 33.51
C VAL A 39 -0.83 2.79 34.29
N ASN A 40 -1.91 2.12 33.87
CA ASN A 40 -3.25 2.26 34.46
C ASN A 40 -3.74 0.96 35.16
N LYS A 41 -3.00 -0.13 35.03
CA LYS A 41 -3.26 -1.44 35.63
C LYS A 41 -1.95 -2.16 35.90
N TYR A 42 -1.91 -2.94 36.98
CA TYR A 42 -0.77 -3.76 37.36
C TYR A 42 -1.10 -5.26 37.28
N PRO A 43 -0.13 -6.13 36.94
CA PRO A 43 1.18 -5.78 36.36
C PRO A 43 1.03 -5.29 34.91
N LYS A 44 2.01 -4.51 34.43
CA LYS A 44 2.17 -4.12 33.02
C LYS A 44 3.61 -4.40 32.62
N PHE A 45 3.81 -5.06 31.49
CA PHE A 45 5.14 -5.36 30.96
C PHE A 45 5.29 -4.72 29.58
N GLU A 46 6.42 -4.05 29.38
CA GLU A 46 6.77 -3.42 28.12
C GLU A 46 8.20 -3.77 27.74
N LEU A 47 8.43 -3.96 26.45
CA LEU A 47 9.77 -4.06 25.87
C LEU A 47 10.05 -2.79 25.07
N HIS A 48 11.16 -2.15 25.39
CA HIS A 48 11.64 -0.92 24.75
C HIS A 48 12.81 -1.27 23.83
N ARG A 49 12.70 -0.97 22.53
CA ARG A 49 13.78 -1.23 21.56
C ARG A 49 13.79 -0.18 20.46
N GLU A 50 14.94 0.48 20.28
CA GLU A 50 15.19 1.40 19.15
C GLU A 50 14.13 2.53 19.00
N GLY A 51 13.50 2.93 20.11
CA GLY A 51 12.45 3.95 20.14
C GLY A 51 11.01 3.40 20.10
N ASP A 52 10.84 2.11 19.81
CA ASP A 52 9.54 1.43 19.84
C ASP A 52 9.25 0.85 21.25
N VAL A 53 7.97 0.90 21.63
CA VAL A 53 7.45 0.33 22.89
C VAL A 53 6.42 -0.74 22.55
N LEU A 54 6.60 -1.94 23.10
CA LEU A 54 5.73 -3.10 22.83
C LEU A 54 5.21 -3.67 24.14
N GLU A 55 3.88 -3.71 24.27
CA GLU A 55 3.22 -4.28 25.44
C GLU A 55 3.18 -5.81 25.36
N PHE A 56 3.36 -6.48 26.49
CA PHE A 56 3.31 -7.93 26.59
C PHE A 56 1.93 -8.48 26.22
N ARG A 57 1.91 -9.36 25.21
CA ARG A 57 0.69 -9.78 24.51
C ARG A 57 0.08 -11.11 24.97
N TYR A 58 0.72 -11.80 25.92
CA TYR A 58 0.24 -13.08 26.42
C TYR A 58 -0.75 -12.88 27.58
N LYS A 59 -1.70 -13.80 27.72
CA LYS A 59 -2.71 -13.74 28.78
C LYS A 59 -2.19 -14.17 30.15
N GLU A 60 -1.11 -14.96 30.16
CA GLU A 60 -0.56 -15.58 31.37
C GLU A 60 0.91 -15.17 31.55
N ASP A 61 1.25 -14.80 32.77
CA ASP A 61 2.57 -14.28 33.18
C ASP A 61 3.52 -15.43 33.56
N THR A 62 3.80 -16.32 32.61
CA THR A 62 4.68 -17.49 32.81
C THR A 62 6.09 -17.23 32.30
N VAL A 63 7.09 -17.94 32.87
CA VAL A 63 8.49 -17.89 32.42
C VAL A 63 8.60 -18.13 30.92
N GLU A 64 7.88 -19.12 30.39
CA GLU A 64 7.95 -19.49 28.97
C GLU A 64 7.32 -18.41 28.08
N ASN A 65 6.23 -17.77 28.51
CA ASN A 65 5.65 -16.66 27.75
C ASN A 65 6.56 -15.42 27.76
N PHE A 66 7.19 -15.09 28.89
CA PHE A 66 8.19 -14.01 28.95
C PHE A 66 9.37 -14.29 28.04
N LYS A 67 9.92 -15.51 28.08
CA LYS A 67 11.00 -15.92 27.20
C LYS A 67 10.59 -15.91 25.74
N THR A 68 9.42 -16.43 25.41
CA THR A 68 8.91 -16.42 24.03
C THR A 68 8.73 -15.00 23.53
N PHE A 69 8.14 -14.12 24.35
CA PHE A 69 7.99 -12.71 24.03
C PHE A 69 9.37 -12.09 23.77
N VAL A 70 10.29 -12.13 24.73
CA VAL A 70 11.63 -11.56 24.58
C VAL A 70 12.40 -12.17 23.39
N ASN A 71 12.39 -13.49 23.23
CA ASN A 71 13.08 -14.19 22.16
C ASN A 71 12.51 -13.81 20.78
N SER A 72 11.19 -13.62 20.70
CA SER A 72 10.55 -13.13 19.49
C SER A 72 11.07 -11.75 19.10
N PHE A 73 11.59 -10.95 20.04
CA PHE A 73 12.15 -9.62 19.81
C PHE A 73 13.66 -9.59 19.63
N ILE A 74 14.45 -10.36 20.39
CA ILE A 74 15.92 -10.41 20.23
C ILE A 74 16.32 -11.09 18.92
N SER A 75 15.45 -11.95 18.38
CA SER A 75 15.64 -12.51 17.04
C SER A 75 15.82 -11.36 16.05
N PRO A 76 16.89 -11.37 15.25
CA PRO A 76 17.16 -10.27 14.33
C PRO A 76 15.99 -10.16 13.34
N SER A 77 15.41 -8.96 13.24
CA SER A 77 14.35 -8.65 12.29
C SER A 77 14.80 -8.91 10.86
N LEU A 78 16.11 -8.77 10.61
CA LEU A 78 16.77 -9.04 9.34
C LEU A 78 17.95 -9.99 9.53
N THR A 79 17.90 -11.17 8.92
CA THR A 79 18.94 -12.23 9.08
C THR A 79 19.75 -12.41 7.79
N GLU A 80 21.07 -12.53 7.88
CA GLU A 80 21.91 -12.86 6.72
C GLU A 80 21.81 -14.34 6.39
N VAL A 81 21.67 -14.68 5.10
CA VAL A 81 21.56 -16.06 4.62
C VAL A 81 22.53 -16.34 3.46
N ASN A 82 22.98 -17.59 3.43
CA ASN A 82 23.61 -18.24 2.29
C ASN A 82 22.62 -19.20 1.61
N GLU A 83 23.08 -19.95 0.62
CA GLU A 83 22.22 -20.87 -0.13
C GLU A 83 21.53 -21.93 0.75
N GLU A 84 22.27 -22.58 1.65
CA GLU A 84 21.74 -23.64 2.50
C GLU A 84 20.73 -23.10 3.51
N THR A 85 21.10 -22.04 4.22
CA THR A 85 20.23 -21.40 5.23
C THR A 85 18.99 -20.76 4.62
N LEU A 86 19.08 -20.23 3.39
CA LEU A 86 17.93 -19.73 2.67
C LEU A 86 16.89 -20.83 2.39
N GLU A 87 17.34 -22.03 2.00
CA GLU A 87 16.42 -23.15 1.74
C GLU A 87 15.74 -23.64 3.02
N THR A 88 16.43 -23.62 4.17
CA THR A 88 15.81 -23.90 5.48
C THR A 88 14.76 -22.83 5.83
N VAL A 89 15.12 -21.55 5.74
CA VAL A 89 14.19 -20.44 6.03
C VAL A 89 12.95 -20.52 5.14
N LYS A 90 13.11 -20.83 3.85
CA LYS A 90 12.00 -20.99 2.90
C LYS A 90 11.07 -22.16 3.23
N LYS A 91 11.54 -23.21 3.92
CA LYS A 91 10.72 -24.36 4.34
C LYS A 91 9.97 -24.10 5.63
N GLU A 92 10.58 -23.36 6.55
CA GLU A 92 10.01 -23.07 7.87
C GLU A 92 9.05 -21.87 7.86
N ASN A 93 9.10 -21.05 6.81
CA ASN A 93 8.33 -19.81 6.74
C ASN A 93 7.59 -19.70 5.39
N ASP A 94 6.29 -19.45 5.46
CA ASP A 94 5.45 -19.25 4.26
C ASP A 94 5.77 -17.91 3.59
N ASN A 95 5.94 -16.86 4.40
CA ASN A 95 6.10 -15.48 3.96
C ASN A 95 7.55 -15.00 4.15
N VAL A 96 8.40 -15.20 3.14
CA VAL A 96 9.82 -14.83 3.18
C VAL A 96 10.12 -13.66 2.24
N ILE A 97 10.80 -12.64 2.76
CA ILE A 97 11.31 -11.51 1.98
C ILE A 97 12.83 -11.62 1.96
N LEU A 98 13.42 -11.75 0.76
CA LEU A 98 14.86 -11.91 0.55
C LEU A 98 15.41 -10.71 -0.20
N ALA A 99 16.29 -9.94 0.42
CA ALA A 99 16.99 -8.87 -0.28
C ALA A 99 18.40 -9.30 -0.71
N PHE A 100 18.84 -8.86 -1.88
CA PHE A 100 20.23 -8.95 -2.29
C PHE A 100 20.85 -7.55 -2.25
N ILE A 101 21.76 -7.34 -1.31
CA ILE A 101 22.36 -6.03 -1.03
C ILE A 101 23.89 -6.10 -1.16
N LYS A 102 24.54 -4.94 -1.33
CA LYS A 102 26.00 -4.88 -1.48
C LYS A 102 26.73 -5.14 -0.16
N SER A 103 26.29 -4.48 0.92
CA SER A 103 26.87 -4.64 2.26
C SER A 103 25.89 -4.12 3.32
N LYS A 104 26.25 -4.27 4.60
CA LYS A 104 25.46 -3.78 5.75
C LYS A 104 25.58 -2.27 5.98
N ASP A 105 26.57 -1.63 5.37
CA ASP A 105 26.91 -0.21 5.58
C ASP A 105 26.14 0.71 4.63
N THR A 106 25.15 0.19 3.90
CA THR A 106 24.43 0.95 2.88
C THR A 106 23.07 1.41 3.38
N ASP A 107 22.56 2.51 2.79
CA ASP A 107 21.22 3.04 3.13
C ASP A 107 20.12 2.02 2.87
N GLU A 108 20.32 1.14 1.88
CA GLU A 108 19.41 0.05 1.57
C GLU A 108 19.30 -0.98 2.69
N TYR A 109 20.42 -1.33 3.35
CA TYR A 109 20.38 -2.19 4.53
C TYR A 109 19.58 -1.53 5.65
N GLN A 110 19.78 -0.22 5.86
CA GLN A 110 19.09 0.52 6.91
C GLN A 110 17.58 0.62 6.65
N ALA A 111 17.18 0.89 5.41
CA ALA A 111 15.77 0.89 5.00
C ALA A 111 15.14 -0.50 5.14
N LEU A 112 15.84 -1.55 4.67
CA LEU A 112 15.39 -2.93 4.80
C LEU A 112 15.23 -3.34 6.27
N PHE A 113 16.20 -2.98 7.12
CA PHE A 113 16.16 -3.27 8.55
C PHE A 113 14.96 -2.59 9.23
N ARG A 114 14.69 -1.30 8.93
CA ARG A 114 13.52 -0.59 9.48
C ARG A 114 12.20 -1.24 9.07
N VAL A 115 12.04 -1.58 7.79
CA VAL A 115 10.82 -2.27 7.33
C VAL A 115 10.71 -3.67 7.93
N ALA A 116 11.83 -4.40 8.00
CA ALA A 116 11.87 -5.72 8.60
C ALA A 116 11.46 -5.71 10.07
N SER A 117 11.87 -4.68 10.83
CA SER A 117 11.47 -4.50 12.22
C SER A 117 9.97 -4.23 12.35
N LYS A 118 9.39 -3.40 11.48
CA LYS A 118 7.95 -3.08 11.47
C LYS A 118 7.07 -4.27 11.08
N LEU A 119 7.54 -5.08 10.14
CA LEU A 119 6.76 -6.16 9.52
C LEU A 119 7.16 -7.57 10.02
N ARG A 120 7.92 -7.64 11.11
CA ARG A 120 8.48 -8.88 11.68
C ARG A 120 7.45 -9.94 12.09
N ASP A 121 6.25 -9.51 12.46
CA ASP A 121 5.17 -10.43 12.88
C ASP A 121 4.47 -11.07 11.66
N GLU A 122 4.59 -10.48 10.48
CA GLU A 122 3.93 -10.93 9.25
C GLU A 122 4.89 -11.67 8.30
N TYR A 123 6.19 -11.32 8.36
CA TYR A 123 7.19 -11.72 7.36
C TYR A 123 8.53 -12.09 8.00
N LYS A 124 9.16 -13.13 7.45
CA LYS A 124 10.56 -13.43 7.74
C LYS A 124 11.45 -12.71 6.73
N PHE A 125 12.14 -11.67 7.19
CA PHE A 125 13.11 -10.95 6.37
C PHE A 125 14.50 -11.56 6.47
N VAL A 126 15.09 -11.77 5.31
CA VAL A 126 16.47 -12.22 5.15
C VAL A 126 17.17 -11.40 4.08
N PHE A 127 18.50 -11.37 4.12
CA PHE A 127 19.31 -10.77 3.07
C PHE A 127 20.53 -11.60 2.76
N SER A 128 21.11 -11.38 1.58
CA SER A 128 22.40 -11.97 1.21
C SER A 128 23.25 -10.96 0.46
N THR A 129 24.57 -11.03 0.66
CA THR A 129 25.56 -10.29 -0.12
C THR A 129 26.28 -11.19 -1.13
N ASP A 130 25.86 -12.45 -1.30
CA ASP A 130 26.48 -13.41 -2.21
C ASP A 130 26.00 -13.22 -3.66
N GLU A 131 26.90 -12.73 -4.54
CA GLU A 131 26.61 -12.53 -5.96
C GLU A 131 26.23 -13.82 -6.70
N LYS A 132 26.75 -14.97 -6.29
CA LYS A 132 26.42 -16.25 -6.92
C LYS A 132 24.99 -16.65 -6.58
N LEU A 133 24.59 -16.45 -5.32
CA LEU A 133 23.22 -16.70 -4.89
C LEU A 133 22.24 -15.73 -5.55
N ALA A 134 22.61 -14.45 -5.71
CA ALA A 134 21.82 -13.47 -6.45
C ALA A 134 21.60 -13.93 -7.90
N LYS A 135 22.67 -14.28 -8.62
CA LYS A 135 22.60 -14.79 -10.00
C LYS A 135 21.74 -16.04 -10.14
N LYS A 136 21.78 -16.95 -9.16
CA LYS A 136 20.94 -18.16 -9.13
C LYS A 136 19.45 -17.86 -8.97
N ASN A 137 19.10 -16.70 -8.40
CA ASN A 137 17.73 -16.21 -8.27
C ASN A 137 17.37 -15.16 -9.35
N ASP A 138 18.10 -15.14 -10.47
CA ASP A 138 17.89 -14.23 -11.62
C ASP A 138 17.93 -12.74 -11.27
N VAL A 139 18.66 -12.37 -10.21
CA VAL A 139 18.81 -11.00 -9.74
C VAL A 139 20.27 -10.57 -9.69
N LYS A 140 20.50 -9.26 -9.82
CA LYS A 140 21.83 -8.65 -9.67
C LYS A 140 21.93 -8.01 -8.28
N ILE A 141 23.15 -7.93 -7.74
CA ILE A 141 23.44 -7.20 -6.49
C ILE A 141 23.52 -5.71 -6.81
N ASN A 142 22.37 -5.05 -6.79
CA ASN A 142 22.21 -3.62 -7.06
C ASN A 142 20.81 -3.17 -6.59
N ASN A 143 20.60 -3.15 -5.28
CA ASN A 143 19.37 -2.70 -4.64
C ASN A 143 18.14 -3.55 -4.99
N THR A 144 18.35 -4.84 -5.24
CA THR A 144 17.28 -5.73 -5.69
C THR A 144 16.64 -6.44 -4.49
N ILE A 145 15.34 -6.28 -4.33
CA ILE A 145 14.55 -7.04 -3.34
C ILE A 145 13.76 -8.11 -4.08
N PHE A 146 13.97 -9.35 -3.64
CA PHE A 146 13.20 -10.50 -4.06
C PHE A 146 12.16 -10.82 -2.99
N ILE A 147 10.90 -10.88 -3.39
CA ILE A 147 9.84 -11.35 -2.52
C ILE A 147 9.41 -12.73 -2.98
N LYS A 148 9.45 -13.70 -2.06
CA LYS A 148 8.91 -15.02 -2.33
C LYS A 148 7.38 -14.90 -2.46
N LYS A 149 6.89 -15.34 -3.61
CA LYS A 149 5.52 -15.76 -3.94
C LYS A 149 4.41 -15.17 -3.04
N PHE A 150 3.81 -14.07 -3.46
CA PHE A 150 2.44 -13.73 -3.08
C PHE A 150 1.53 -13.97 -4.27
N ASN A 151 0.55 -14.88 -4.10
CA ASN A 151 -0.61 -15.06 -4.99
C ASN A 151 -0.35 -15.33 -6.49
N THR A 152 0.89 -15.50 -6.94
CA THR A 152 1.22 -15.71 -8.36
C THR A 152 2.19 -16.88 -8.55
N GLU A 153 2.41 -17.27 -9.81
CA GLU A 153 3.31 -18.39 -10.17
C GLU A 153 4.79 -17.99 -10.20
N LYS A 154 5.09 -16.70 -10.22
CA LYS A 154 6.45 -16.14 -10.26
C LYS A 154 6.72 -15.33 -8.99
N ASN A 155 8.00 -15.11 -8.71
CA ASN A 155 8.38 -14.21 -7.61
C ASN A 155 8.26 -12.76 -8.05
N ASP A 156 7.84 -11.91 -7.13
CA ASP A 156 7.81 -10.46 -7.32
C ASP A 156 9.22 -9.91 -7.05
N VAL A 157 9.71 -9.06 -7.94
CA VAL A 157 11.07 -8.50 -7.88
C VAL A 157 11.00 -6.99 -8.01
N MET A 158 11.59 -6.29 -7.05
CA MET A 158 11.83 -4.84 -7.10
C MET A 158 13.30 -4.59 -7.43
N VAL A 159 13.55 -3.79 -8.47
CA VAL A 159 14.91 -3.45 -8.96
C VAL A 159 15.27 -1.98 -8.73
N ASP A 160 14.32 -1.20 -8.19
CA ASP A 160 14.47 0.22 -7.88
C ASP A 160 15.11 0.43 -6.49
N PRO A 161 15.60 1.64 -6.16
CA PRO A 161 16.27 1.92 -4.89
C PRO A 161 15.44 1.47 -3.67
N ILE A 162 16.11 0.84 -2.71
CA ILE A 162 15.47 0.36 -1.48
C ILE A 162 15.32 1.55 -0.52
N THR A 163 14.25 2.33 -0.69
CA THR A 163 13.78 3.25 0.34
C THR A 163 12.74 2.56 1.21
N GLU A 164 12.52 3.08 2.42
CA GLU A 164 11.50 2.54 3.33
C GLU A 164 10.09 2.65 2.75
N LYS A 165 9.80 3.76 2.05
CA LYS A 165 8.52 3.97 1.36
C LYS A 165 8.36 2.96 0.23
N ASP A 166 9.34 2.86 -0.66
CA ASP A 166 9.24 2.01 -1.85
C ASP A 166 9.16 0.53 -1.50
N LEU A 167 9.95 0.08 -0.52
CA LEU A 167 9.88 -1.29 -0.01
C LEU A 167 8.53 -1.59 0.64
N THR A 168 7.99 -0.66 1.42
CA THR A 168 6.66 -0.82 2.04
C THR A 168 5.57 -0.91 0.96
N THR A 169 5.59 -0.02 -0.04
CA THR A 169 4.66 -0.03 -1.17
C THR A 169 4.80 -1.33 -1.98
N PHE A 170 6.03 -1.80 -2.22
CA PHE A 170 6.29 -3.04 -2.93
C PHE A 170 5.71 -4.25 -2.20
N ILE A 171 5.98 -4.42 -0.89
CA ILE A 171 5.42 -5.54 -0.10
C ILE A 171 3.88 -5.47 -0.10
N ASN A 172 3.32 -4.29 0.11
CA ASN A 172 1.88 -4.10 0.16
C ASN A 172 1.19 -4.24 -1.20
N THR A 173 1.89 -4.00 -2.29
CA THR A 173 1.41 -4.30 -3.64
C THR A 173 1.55 -5.79 -3.94
N ALA A 174 2.67 -6.38 -3.51
CA ALA A 174 2.98 -7.77 -3.77
C ALA A 174 1.96 -8.70 -3.07
N ARG A 175 1.46 -8.35 -1.89
CA ARG A 175 0.45 -9.18 -1.21
C ARG A 175 -0.94 -9.23 -1.86
N LEU A 176 -1.23 -8.39 -2.86
CA LEU A 176 -2.53 -8.33 -3.51
C LEU A 176 -2.65 -9.40 -4.60
N PRO A 177 -3.86 -9.94 -4.86
CA PRO A 177 -4.09 -10.85 -5.99
C PRO A 177 -3.94 -10.09 -7.32
N LEU A 178 -3.88 -10.83 -8.43
CA LEU A 178 -3.83 -10.21 -9.77
C LEU A 178 -5.06 -9.36 -10.07
N MET A 179 -6.23 -9.82 -9.62
CA MET A 179 -7.47 -9.07 -9.65
C MET A 179 -8.23 -9.36 -8.35
N ASP A 180 -8.61 -8.31 -7.61
CA ASP A 180 -9.33 -8.43 -6.34
C ASP A 180 -10.79 -7.97 -6.47
N LYS A 181 -11.67 -8.45 -5.59
CA LYS A 181 -13.02 -7.89 -5.48
C LYS A 181 -12.97 -6.63 -4.62
N LEU A 182 -13.40 -5.50 -5.18
CA LEU A 182 -13.46 -4.25 -4.44
C LEU A 182 -14.53 -4.32 -3.35
N SER A 183 -14.20 -3.78 -2.19
CA SER A 183 -15.11 -3.54 -1.08
C SER A 183 -14.76 -2.23 -0.38
N SER A 184 -15.69 -1.72 0.43
CA SER A 184 -15.43 -0.55 1.27
C SER A 184 -14.25 -0.75 2.24
N ALA A 185 -13.92 -1.99 2.61
CA ALA A 185 -12.87 -2.32 3.56
C ALA A 185 -11.46 -2.37 2.96
N ASN A 186 -11.33 -2.66 1.65
CA ASN A 186 -10.03 -2.70 0.97
C ASN A 186 -9.77 -1.48 0.08
N TYR A 187 -10.80 -0.69 -0.28
CA TYR A 187 -10.67 0.42 -1.23
C TYR A 187 -9.56 1.40 -0.87
N GLN A 188 -9.53 1.88 0.38
CA GLN A 188 -8.52 2.84 0.82
C GLN A 188 -7.10 2.28 0.69
N LYS A 189 -6.92 0.98 0.95
CA LYS A 189 -5.62 0.32 0.82
C LYS A 189 -5.08 0.38 -0.61
N TYR A 190 -5.95 0.32 -1.62
CA TYR A 190 -5.54 0.46 -3.02
C TYR A 190 -5.12 1.89 -3.36
N LEU A 191 -5.82 2.90 -2.81
CA LEU A 191 -5.50 4.30 -3.05
C LEU A 191 -4.18 4.70 -2.39
N ASP A 192 -3.92 4.21 -1.17
CA ASP A 192 -2.72 4.52 -0.38
C ASP A 192 -1.42 4.02 -1.04
N LEU A 193 -1.51 3.06 -1.96
CA LEU A 193 -0.34 2.55 -2.69
C LEU A 193 0.18 3.54 -3.74
N GLU A 194 -0.60 4.55 -4.12
CA GLU A 194 -0.25 5.55 -5.14
C GLU A 194 0.15 4.94 -6.51
N ILE A 195 -0.29 3.72 -6.79
CA ILE A 195 -0.14 3.07 -8.10
C ILE A 195 -1.47 3.04 -8.86
N PRO A 196 -1.44 3.08 -10.20
CA PRO A 196 -2.65 3.06 -11.02
C PRO A 196 -3.54 1.84 -10.72
N LEU A 197 -4.86 2.07 -10.74
CA LEU A 197 -5.89 1.11 -10.42
C LEU A 197 -6.81 0.92 -11.63
N PHE A 198 -6.80 -0.26 -12.22
CA PHE A 198 -7.71 -0.67 -13.27
C PHE A 198 -8.98 -1.24 -12.65
N TYR A 199 -10.12 -0.68 -13.05
CA TYR A 199 -11.44 -1.11 -12.62
C TYR A 199 -12.09 -1.93 -13.72
N PHE A 200 -12.71 -3.02 -13.32
CA PHE A 200 -13.64 -3.82 -14.11
C PHE A 200 -14.98 -3.86 -13.40
N PHE A 201 -15.99 -3.20 -13.95
CA PHE A 201 -17.31 -3.10 -13.35
C PHE A 201 -18.22 -4.19 -13.90
N THR A 202 -18.67 -5.12 -13.06
CA THR A 202 -19.68 -6.13 -13.40
C THR A 202 -20.26 -6.78 -12.15
N ASP A 203 -21.52 -7.19 -12.22
CA ASP A 203 -22.24 -8.04 -11.27
C ASP A 203 -22.42 -9.48 -11.81
N LYS A 204 -22.05 -9.74 -13.07
CA LYS A 204 -22.29 -11.03 -13.74
C LYS A 204 -21.09 -11.95 -13.62
N GLN A 205 -21.35 -13.17 -13.16
CA GLN A 205 -20.31 -14.22 -13.09
C GLN A 205 -19.78 -14.61 -14.48
N GLU A 206 -20.61 -14.57 -15.52
CA GLU A 206 -20.20 -14.86 -16.90
C GLU A 206 -19.13 -13.87 -17.40
N ASP A 207 -19.28 -12.58 -17.08
CA ASP A 207 -18.29 -11.55 -17.45
C ASP A 207 -16.96 -11.80 -16.72
N ILE A 208 -17.01 -12.21 -15.45
CA ILE A 208 -15.82 -12.57 -14.66
C ILE A 208 -15.12 -13.79 -15.28
N ASP A 209 -15.88 -14.83 -15.63
CA ASP A 209 -15.35 -16.08 -16.16
C ASP A 209 -14.79 -15.97 -17.59
N THR A 210 -15.14 -14.90 -18.31
CA THR A 210 -14.73 -14.63 -19.70
C THR A 210 -13.78 -13.43 -19.78
N ILE A 211 -14.29 -12.22 -19.61
CA ILE A 211 -13.54 -10.96 -19.67
C ILE A 211 -12.56 -10.87 -18.50
N GLY A 212 -12.98 -11.25 -17.29
CA GLY A 212 -12.13 -11.24 -16.10
C GLY A 212 -10.85 -12.07 -16.27
N LYS A 213 -10.93 -13.26 -16.91
CA LYS A 213 -9.74 -14.07 -17.22
C LYS A 213 -8.79 -13.37 -18.21
N ASN A 214 -9.34 -12.69 -19.21
CA ASN A 214 -8.52 -11.88 -20.13
C ASN A 214 -7.83 -10.74 -19.40
N ILE A 215 -8.50 -10.10 -18.45
CA ILE A 215 -7.94 -9.06 -17.59
C ILE A 215 -6.84 -9.62 -16.70
N GLU A 216 -7.03 -10.78 -16.06
CA GLU A 216 -5.98 -11.42 -15.24
C GLU A 216 -4.72 -11.76 -16.05
N ASP A 217 -4.88 -12.28 -17.27
CA ASP A 217 -3.76 -12.53 -18.18
C ASP A 217 -2.96 -11.26 -18.49
N ILE A 218 -3.66 -10.14 -18.69
CA ILE A 218 -3.05 -8.84 -18.91
C ILE A 218 -2.40 -8.32 -17.61
N ALA A 219 -3.07 -8.48 -16.47
CA ALA A 219 -2.61 -8.04 -15.15
C ALA A 219 -1.24 -8.62 -14.79
N ARG A 220 -0.95 -9.87 -15.19
CA ARG A 220 0.37 -10.49 -15.02
C ARG A 220 1.51 -9.68 -15.64
N LYS A 221 1.26 -8.96 -16.74
CA LYS A 221 2.27 -8.13 -17.42
C LYS A 221 2.51 -6.79 -16.73
N TYR A 222 1.51 -6.29 -16.01
CA TYR A 222 1.56 -5.02 -15.27
C TYR A 222 1.69 -5.21 -13.76
N ARG A 223 2.05 -6.42 -13.35
CA ARG A 223 2.30 -6.77 -11.97
C ARG A 223 3.25 -5.76 -11.32
N LEU A 224 2.89 -5.24 -10.14
CA LEU A 224 3.57 -4.17 -9.39
C LEU A 224 3.49 -2.75 -10.01
N LYS A 225 2.99 -2.60 -11.24
CA LYS A 225 2.86 -1.31 -11.94
C LYS A 225 1.42 -0.80 -11.98
N MET A 226 0.45 -1.70 -11.89
CA MET A 226 -0.98 -1.40 -11.87
C MET A 226 -1.70 -2.49 -11.08
N ASN A 227 -2.63 -2.09 -10.21
CA ASN A 227 -3.54 -2.99 -9.52
C ASN A 227 -4.81 -3.17 -10.34
N PHE A 228 -5.45 -4.34 -10.27
CA PHE A 228 -6.70 -4.61 -10.97
C PHE A 228 -7.77 -5.01 -9.95
N ILE A 229 -8.96 -4.46 -10.11
CA ILE A 229 -10.09 -4.73 -9.23
C ILE A 229 -11.37 -4.96 -10.03
N CYS A 230 -12.18 -5.89 -9.55
CA CYS A 230 -13.54 -6.11 -9.99
C CYS A 230 -14.51 -5.41 -9.03
N VAL A 231 -15.41 -4.59 -9.58
CA VAL A 231 -16.40 -3.84 -8.82
C VAL A 231 -17.78 -4.40 -9.09
N ASP A 232 -18.41 -4.83 -8.01
CA ASP A 232 -19.79 -5.32 -7.97
C ASP A 232 -20.75 -4.16 -8.25
N THR A 233 -21.34 -4.13 -9.44
CA THR A 233 -22.20 -3.04 -9.93
C THR A 233 -23.56 -3.01 -9.27
N GLU A 234 -24.05 -4.15 -8.77
CA GLU A 234 -25.27 -4.22 -7.95
C GLU A 234 -25.07 -3.48 -6.62
N LYS A 235 -23.88 -3.59 -6.01
CA LYS A 235 -23.57 -2.94 -4.73
C LYS A 235 -23.07 -1.51 -4.85
N TYR A 236 -22.25 -1.24 -5.86
CA TYR A 236 -21.47 0.01 -5.94
C TYR A 236 -21.76 0.83 -7.20
N GLY A 237 -22.62 0.36 -8.11
CA GLY A 237 -22.92 1.04 -9.38
C GLY A 237 -23.52 2.43 -9.21
N ASP A 238 -24.17 2.73 -8.09
CA ASP A 238 -24.68 4.08 -7.82
C ASP A 238 -23.62 5.04 -7.28
N SER A 239 -22.48 4.54 -6.80
CA SER A 239 -21.39 5.36 -6.29
C SER A 239 -20.43 5.82 -7.39
N VAL A 240 -20.74 5.58 -8.67
CA VAL A 240 -19.82 5.80 -9.79
C VAL A 240 -20.05 7.06 -10.61
N ASP A 241 -21.01 7.90 -10.23
CA ASP A 241 -21.37 9.12 -10.97
C ASP A 241 -20.18 10.08 -11.16
N ASN A 242 -19.21 10.04 -10.24
CA ASN A 242 -17.99 10.84 -10.28
C ASN A 242 -16.81 10.17 -11.03
N PHE A 243 -17.01 9.00 -11.64
CA PHE A 243 -15.98 8.30 -12.42
C PHE A 243 -16.02 8.58 -13.91
N GLY A 244 -17.07 9.24 -14.41
CA GLY A 244 -17.18 9.58 -15.82
C GLY A 244 -17.40 8.39 -16.73
N ILE A 245 -18.01 7.34 -16.17
CA ILE A 245 -18.48 6.15 -16.88
C ILE A 245 -20.01 6.21 -16.96
N GLU A 246 -20.57 5.83 -18.10
CA GLU A 246 -22.01 5.56 -18.17
C GLU A 246 -22.34 4.29 -17.36
N LYS A 247 -23.51 4.24 -16.70
CA LYS A 247 -23.98 3.06 -15.95
C LYS A 247 -24.43 1.93 -16.90
N LYS A 248 -23.51 1.48 -17.76
CA LYS A 248 -23.66 0.39 -18.72
C LYS A 248 -22.60 -0.66 -18.41
N TRP A 249 -23.04 -1.86 -18.07
CA TRP A 249 -22.18 -2.94 -17.60
C TRP A 249 -22.05 -4.06 -18.63
N PRO A 250 -20.85 -4.66 -18.80
CA PRO A 250 -19.62 -4.37 -18.08
C PRO A 250 -18.92 -3.08 -18.55
N ALA A 251 -18.10 -2.47 -17.67
CA ALA A 251 -17.32 -1.26 -17.98
C ALA A 251 -15.88 -1.34 -17.44
N ILE A 252 -14.99 -0.48 -17.97
CA ILE A 252 -13.60 -0.35 -17.52
C ILE A 252 -13.19 1.11 -17.29
N LEU A 253 -12.25 1.32 -16.38
CA LEU A 253 -11.71 2.64 -16.00
C LEU A 253 -10.29 2.46 -15.47
N ILE A 254 -9.44 3.46 -15.64
CA ILE A 254 -8.19 3.56 -14.88
C ILE A 254 -8.31 4.77 -13.95
N GLN A 255 -8.01 4.58 -12.67
CA GLN A 255 -7.79 5.68 -11.73
C GLN A 255 -6.31 5.75 -11.39
N ASP A 256 -5.75 6.95 -11.39
CA ASP A 256 -4.41 7.21 -10.90
C ASP A 256 -4.52 7.94 -9.55
N PRO A 257 -4.27 7.26 -8.42
CA PRO A 257 -4.37 7.88 -7.11
C PRO A 257 -3.37 9.03 -6.90
N LYS A 258 -2.21 8.98 -7.57
CA LYS A 258 -1.14 9.97 -7.42
C LYS A 258 -1.52 11.29 -8.09
N SER A 259 -1.98 11.25 -9.33
CA SER A 259 -2.47 12.45 -10.04
C SER A 259 -3.92 12.79 -9.69
N LYS A 260 -4.63 11.88 -9.02
CA LYS A 260 -6.08 11.93 -8.75
C LYS A 260 -6.94 11.96 -10.02
N LEU A 261 -6.34 11.65 -11.17
CA LEU A 261 -7.02 11.62 -12.46
C LEU A 261 -7.70 10.28 -12.67
N LYS A 262 -8.77 10.33 -13.46
CA LYS A 262 -9.53 9.16 -13.90
C LYS A 262 -9.48 9.13 -15.41
N TYR A 263 -9.46 7.96 -15.99
CA TYR A 263 -9.42 7.72 -17.42
C TYR A 263 -10.55 6.75 -17.68
N SER A 264 -11.69 7.28 -18.14
CA SER A 264 -12.88 6.48 -18.38
C SER A 264 -12.91 6.01 -19.83
N TYR A 265 -13.42 4.79 -20.02
CA TYR A 265 -13.74 4.29 -21.34
C TYR A 265 -15.26 4.25 -21.50
N ASP A 266 -15.78 5.14 -22.33
CA ASP A 266 -17.19 5.24 -22.68
C ASP A 266 -17.32 4.99 -24.19
N SER A 267 -17.36 3.71 -24.59
CA SER A 267 -17.52 3.33 -26.00
C SER A 267 -18.68 2.37 -26.18
N LYS A 268 -19.32 2.50 -27.34
CA LYS A 268 -20.46 1.68 -27.76
C LYS A 268 -20.04 0.30 -28.31
N ASP A 269 -18.77 0.13 -28.65
CA ASP A 269 -18.27 -1.05 -29.38
C ASP A 269 -17.78 -2.18 -28.45
N GLY A 270 -17.94 -2.02 -27.12
CA GLY A 270 -17.42 -2.95 -26.13
C GLY A 270 -15.90 -2.89 -26.00
N PHE A 271 -15.32 -3.91 -25.37
CA PHE A 271 -13.87 -4.06 -25.19
C PHE A 271 -13.48 -5.54 -25.16
N ASP A 272 -12.50 -5.91 -26.00
CA ASP A 272 -11.89 -7.24 -26.01
C ASP A 272 -10.49 -7.20 -25.36
N LYS A 273 -9.78 -8.34 -25.38
CA LYS A 273 -8.46 -8.48 -24.75
C LYS A 273 -7.44 -7.52 -25.37
N GLU A 274 -7.44 -7.42 -26.70
CA GLU A 274 -6.55 -6.56 -27.48
C GLU A 274 -6.80 -5.09 -27.16
N PHE A 275 -8.07 -4.69 -27.06
CA PHE A 275 -8.46 -3.34 -26.67
C PHE A 275 -8.00 -3.01 -25.25
N ILE A 276 -8.29 -3.87 -24.26
CA ILE A 276 -7.87 -3.63 -22.86
C ILE A 276 -6.34 -3.48 -22.78
N GLN A 277 -5.61 -4.35 -23.49
CA GLN A 277 -4.15 -4.30 -23.55
C GLN A 277 -3.65 -2.98 -24.16
N LYS A 278 -4.28 -2.52 -25.25
CA LYS A 278 -3.97 -1.23 -25.88
C LYS A 278 -4.32 -0.06 -24.97
N TYR A 279 -5.47 -0.10 -24.31
CA TYR A 279 -5.95 0.94 -23.41
C TYR A 279 -4.98 1.18 -22.24
N ILE A 280 -4.49 0.12 -21.61
CA ILE A 280 -3.49 0.21 -20.54
C ILE A 280 -2.16 0.75 -21.07
N ASN A 281 -1.71 0.29 -22.25
CA ASN A 281 -0.49 0.83 -22.88
C ASN A 281 -0.62 2.33 -23.19
N ASP A 282 -1.74 2.75 -23.78
CA ASP A 282 -1.99 4.14 -24.09
C ASP A 282 -2.05 5.01 -22.83
N TYR A 283 -2.53 4.47 -21.71
CA TYR A 283 -2.48 5.16 -20.41
C TYR A 283 -1.03 5.39 -19.96
N PHE A 284 -0.19 4.35 -19.97
CA PHE A 284 1.23 4.49 -19.63
C PHE A 284 2.00 5.38 -20.61
N ASP A 285 1.58 5.43 -21.87
CA ASP A 285 2.14 6.33 -22.90
C ASP A 285 1.60 7.78 -22.81
N GLY A 286 0.66 8.07 -21.90
CA GLY A 286 0.04 9.40 -21.76
C GLY A 286 -0.90 9.80 -22.90
N LYS A 287 -1.42 8.83 -23.66
CA LYS A 287 -2.30 9.04 -24.83
C LYS A 287 -3.79 9.06 -24.47
N VAL A 288 -4.17 8.50 -23.31
CA VAL A 288 -5.56 8.50 -22.85
C VAL A 288 -5.88 9.84 -22.19
N LYS A 289 -6.96 10.48 -22.64
CA LYS A 289 -7.44 11.73 -22.02
C LYS A 289 -8.08 11.43 -20.67
N SER A 290 -7.70 12.19 -19.64
CA SER A 290 -8.35 12.11 -18.34
C SER A 290 -9.77 12.65 -18.39
N PHE A 291 -10.67 12.01 -17.66
CA PHE A 291 -12.00 12.49 -17.35
C PHE A 291 -11.94 13.51 -16.22
N TYR A 292 -12.66 14.61 -16.40
CA TYR A 292 -13.01 15.54 -15.33
C TYR A 292 -14.51 15.53 -15.13
N HIS A 293 -14.96 15.43 -13.87
CA HIS A 293 -16.35 15.71 -13.57
C HIS A 293 -16.60 17.18 -13.84
N SER A 294 -17.39 17.44 -14.89
CA SER A 294 -17.49 18.75 -15.49
C SER A 294 -18.88 18.90 -16.07
N GLU A 295 -19.49 20.05 -15.86
CA GLU A 295 -20.76 20.37 -16.50
C GLU A 295 -20.60 20.43 -18.02
N LYS A 296 -21.68 20.09 -18.74
CA LYS A 296 -21.82 20.45 -20.15
C LYS A 296 -22.22 21.92 -20.21
N LEU A 297 -21.32 22.76 -20.71
CA LEU A 297 -21.62 24.17 -20.94
C LEU A 297 -22.38 24.33 -22.25
N GLU A 298 -23.46 25.10 -22.22
CA GLU A 298 -24.10 25.59 -23.44
C GLU A 298 -23.16 26.53 -24.20
N PRO A 299 -23.25 26.60 -25.54
CA PRO A 299 -22.44 27.53 -26.33
C PRO A 299 -22.65 28.98 -25.87
N ARG A 300 -21.56 29.75 -25.80
CA ARG A 300 -21.60 31.17 -25.43
C ARG A 300 -22.50 31.96 -26.38
N ALA A 301 -23.42 32.75 -25.82
CA ALA A 301 -24.26 33.63 -26.61
C ALA A 301 -23.46 34.87 -27.09
N PRO A 302 -23.82 35.50 -28.23
CA PRO A 302 -23.08 36.62 -28.80
C PRO A 302 -22.86 37.83 -27.87
N ASN A 303 -23.70 37.99 -26.84
CA ASN A 303 -23.67 39.13 -25.91
C ASN A 303 -23.23 38.76 -24.49
N ASP A 304 -22.76 37.53 -24.27
CA ASP A 304 -22.28 37.12 -22.94
C ASP A 304 -20.97 37.83 -22.63
N TYR A 305 -20.95 38.64 -21.57
CA TYR A 305 -19.74 39.31 -21.06
C TYR A 305 -18.93 38.41 -20.11
N LEU A 306 -19.54 37.34 -19.58
CA LEU A 306 -18.90 36.35 -18.73
C LEU A 306 -18.55 35.10 -19.54
N VAL A 307 -17.30 34.64 -19.46
CA VAL A 307 -16.92 33.33 -20.01
C VAL A 307 -17.12 32.28 -18.92
N ARG A 308 -18.10 31.40 -19.12
CA ARG A 308 -18.23 30.20 -18.28
C ARG A 308 -17.14 29.21 -18.69
N MET A 309 -16.43 28.69 -17.70
CA MET A 309 -15.41 27.67 -17.88
C MET A 309 -15.83 26.42 -17.14
N ASN A 310 -15.48 25.28 -17.70
CA ASN A 310 -15.62 23.98 -17.04
C ASN A 310 -14.24 23.32 -17.01
N ALA A 311 -14.14 22.08 -16.53
CA ALA A 311 -12.83 21.45 -16.38
C ALA A 311 -12.10 21.22 -17.72
N TYR A 312 -12.81 21.16 -18.84
CA TYR A 312 -12.24 20.95 -20.17
C TYR A 312 -11.77 22.24 -20.84
N THR A 313 -12.40 23.38 -20.54
CA THR A 313 -12.07 24.69 -21.15
C THR A 313 -11.21 25.58 -20.27
N PHE A 314 -10.98 25.18 -19.01
CA PHE A 314 -10.23 25.99 -18.04
C PHE A 314 -8.81 26.32 -18.51
N GLU A 315 -8.07 25.32 -19.00
CA GLU A 315 -6.69 25.54 -19.45
C GLU A 315 -6.63 26.46 -20.68
N GLU A 316 -7.50 26.26 -21.66
CA GLU A 316 -7.58 27.09 -22.86
C GLU A 316 -7.92 28.56 -22.55
N VAL A 317 -8.74 28.81 -21.52
CA VAL A 317 -9.20 30.17 -21.21
C VAL A 317 -8.36 30.81 -20.12
N ALA A 318 -8.25 30.19 -18.93
CA ALA A 318 -7.63 30.80 -17.76
C ALA A 318 -6.09 30.73 -17.77
N LEU A 319 -5.50 29.78 -18.52
CA LEU A 319 -4.05 29.61 -18.61
C LEU A 319 -3.47 30.08 -19.96
N ASP A 320 -4.29 30.69 -20.82
CA ASP A 320 -3.82 31.36 -22.03
C ASP A 320 -2.93 32.56 -21.66
N ILE A 321 -1.62 32.40 -21.86
CA ILE A 321 -0.61 33.41 -21.54
C ILE A 321 -0.73 34.70 -22.38
N THR A 322 -1.62 34.75 -23.37
CA THR A 322 -1.86 35.93 -24.20
C THR A 322 -2.96 36.85 -23.65
N ARG A 323 -3.65 36.45 -22.56
CA ARG A 323 -4.77 37.19 -21.97
C ARG A 323 -4.65 37.30 -20.46
N ASP A 324 -5.06 38.44 -19.92
CA ASP A 324 -5.29 38.58 -18.48
C ASP A 324 -6.69 38.07 -18.14
N VAL A 325 -6.78 37.03 -17.31
CA VAL A 325 -8.04 36.38 -16.95
C VAL A 325 -8.25 36.42 -15.43
N PHE A 326 -9.36 37.03 -15.00
CA PHE A 326 -9.75 37.07 -13.60
C PHE A 326 -10.92 36.11 -13.35
N VAL A 327 -10.70 35.10 -12.50
CA VAL A 327 -11.60 33.94 -12.35
C VAL A 327 -12.34 33.97 -11.02
N LEU A 328 -13.66 33.81 -11.05
CA LEU A 328 -14.50 33.56 -9.87
C LEU A 328 -14.76 32.05 -9.71
N PHE A 329 -14.25 31.46 -8.64
CA PHE A 329 -14.63 30.11 -8.20
C PHE A 329 -15.74 30.20 -7.16
N TYR A 330 -16.90 29.58 -7.40
CA TYR A 330 -18.06 29.66 -6.51
C TYR A 330 -18.76 28.30 -6.36
N ALA A 331 -19.67 28.21 -5.38
CA ALA A 331 -20.59 27.09 -5.22
C ALA A 331 -22.02 27.64 -5.06
N GLU A 332 -23.03 26.99 -5.66
CA GLU A 332 -24.42 27.50 -5.66
C GLU A 332 -25.03 27.62 -4.25
N TYR A 333 -24.61 26.77 -3.33
CA TYR A 333 -25.06 26.76 -1.94
C TYR A 333 -24.29 27.74 -1.03
N CYS A 334 -23.21 28.35 -1.53
CA CYS A 334 -22.39 29.29 -0.77
C CYS A 334 -23.12 30.63 -0.62
N LYS A 335 -23.56 30.95 0.61
CA LYS A 335 -24.27 32.21 0.90
C LYS A 335 -23.46 33.47 0.53
N PRO A 336 -22.16 33.61 0.88
CA PRO A 336 -21.36 34.75 0.44
C PRO A 336 -21.23 34.85 -1.09
N CYS A 337 -21.17 33.70 -1.78
CA CYS A 337 -21.07 33.66 -3.22
C CYS A 337 -22.32 34.21 -3.90
N ARG A 338 -23.51 33.97 -3.32
CA ARG A 338 -24.81 34.53 -3.78
C ARG A 338 -24.95 36.03 -3.54
N GLU A 339 -24.23 36.58 -2.57
CA GLU A 339 -24.21 38.03 -2.31
C GLU A 339 -23.31 38.76 -3.31
N VAL A 340 -22.32 38.07 -3.89
CA VAL A 340 -21.45 38.58 -4.97
C VAL A 340 -22.04 38.33 -6.37
N SER A 341 -22.84 37.26 -6.52
CA SER A 341 -23.53 36.95 -7.78
C SER A 341 -24.87 37.67 -7.84
N ILE A 342 -24.87 38.85 -8.45
CA ILE A 342 -26.05 39.36 -9.13
C ILE A 342 -26.27 38.42 -10.33
N LEU A 343 -27.03 37.36 -10.11
CA LEU A 343 -27.55 36.46 -11.16
C LEU A 343 -28.57 37.19 -12.03
#